data_AF-A0A3Q3LHH1-F1
#
_entry.id   AF-A0A3Q3LHH1-F1
#
_cell.length_a   1.000
_cell.length_b   1.000
_cell.length_c   1.000
_cell.angle_alpha   90.00
_cell.angle_beta   90.00
_cell.angle_gamma   90.00
#
_symmetry.space_group_name_H-M   'P 1'
#
loop_
_entity.id
_entity.type
_entity.pdbx_description
1 polymer ?
#
loop_
_entity_poly.entity_id
_entity_poly.type
_entity_poly.pdbx_seq_one_letter_code
_entity_poly.pdbx_strand_id
1 'polypeptide(L)'
;MQARRHKTRHQEKTHLLQTRVTRRMDDAFLSDVKQRIEIMKLRHGDNLILGFSIGGGIDQDPGQNPFSEDKTDKGIYVTRITPGGPAHDAGLRMGDKIMQVNGWDMTVVTHDKARKRLTKKDEDVVRLLVTRKSLEQAVKQSMGGCPQTVT
;
A
#
# COMPACT_ATOMS: atom_id res chain seq x y z
N MET A 1 46.91 27.14 30.93
CA MET A 1 45.71 27.98 30.71
C MET A 1 44.65 27.15 30.00
N GLN A 2 43.51 26.83 30.63
CA GLN A 2 42.38 26.19 29.96
C GLN A 2 41.14 27.08 30.11
N ALA A 3 40.66 27.62 28.99
CA ALA A 3 39.44 28.41 28.95
C ALA A 3 38.23 27.47 28.91
N ARG A 4 37.58 27.29 30.06
CA ARG A 4 36.27 26.62 30.13
C ARG A 4 35.21 27.56 29.56
N ARG A 5 34.75 27.26 28.34
CA ARG A 5 33.60 27.93 27.73
C ARG A 5 32.33 27.51 28.47
N HIS A 6 31.81 28.40 29.31
CA HIS A 6 30.47 28.27 29.87
C HIS A 6 29.44 28.44 28.76
N LYS A 7 28.91 27.32 28.23
CA LYS A 7 27.63 27.35 27.51
C LYS A 7 26.53 27.55 28.55
N THR A 8 25.86 28.70 28.48
CA THR A 8 24.79 29.10 29.39
C THR A 8 23.63 28.10 29.33
N ARG A 9 23.13 27.68 30.51
CA ARG A 9 21.95 26.79 30.71
C ARG A 9 20.73 27.14 29.86
N HIS A 10 20.63 28.40 29.41
CA HIS A 10 19.58 28.88 28.54
C HIS A 10 19.72 28.41 27.08
N GLN A 11 20.94 28.31 26.54
CA GLN A 11 21.23 27.79 25.20
C GLN A 11 21.04 26.26 25.11
N GLU A 12 21.35 25.53 26.18
CA GLU A 12 21.05 24.09 26.25
C GLU A 12 19.55 23.83 26.32
N LYS A 13 18.79 24.62 27.08
CA LYS A 13 17.33 24.48 27.14
C LYS A 13 16.65 24.78 25.79
N THR A 14 17.11 25.78 25.04
CA THR A 14 16.56 26.08 23.70
C THR A 14 16.88 24.98 22.70
N HIS A 15 18.09 24.40 22.74
CA HIS A 15 18.45 23.26 21.90
C HIS A 15 17.64 22.01 22.26
N LEU A 16 17.44 21.73 23.56
CA LEU A 16 16.64 20.57 24.01
C LEU A 16 15.15 20.69 23.67
N LEU A 17 14.60 21.91 23.67
CA LEU A 17 13.22 22.20 23.24
C LEU A 17 13.08 22.09 21.72
N GLN A 18 14.05 22.57 20.94
CA GLN A 18 14.07 22.37 19.48
C GLN A 18 14.17 20.89 19.12
N THR A 19 15.01 20.11 19.81
CA THR A 19 15.15 18.65 19.60
C THR A 19 13.94 17.83 20.09
N ARG A 20 13.13 18.37 21.02
CA ARG A 20 11.87 17.72 21.48
C ARG A 20 10.68 17.99 20.56
N VAL A 21 10.64 19.15 19.89
CA VAL A 21 9.58 19.49 18.94
C VAL A 21 9.72 18.69 17.64
N THR A 22 10.95 18.35 17.22
CA THR A 22 11.20 17.51 16.05
C THR A 22 11.08 16.00 16.30
N ARG A 23 10.51 15.56 17.43
CA ARG A 23 10.44 14.14 17.81
C ARG A 23 9.03 13.59 17.98
N ARG A 24 8.01 14.32 17.50
CA ARG A 24 6.60 13.95 17.71
C ARG A 24 5.74 13.83 16.44
N MET A 25 6.30 13.95 15.24
CA MET A 25 5.53 13.85 14.00
C MET A 25 6.18 13.02 12.88
N ASP A 26 7.28 12.30 13.15
CA ASP A 26 7.97 11.49 12.14
C ASP A 26 7.35 10.08 12.01
N ASP A 27 6.54 9.68 12.98
CA ASP A 27 5.72 8.45 12.97
C ASP A 27 4.31 8.69 12.45
N ALA A 28 4.10 9.73 11.64
CA ALA A 28 2.97 9.74 10.73
C ALA A 28 3.19 8.60 9.75
N PHE A 29 2.69 7.41 10.13
CA PHE A 29 2.20 6.35 9.28
C PHE A 29 2.21 6.84 7.84
N LEU A 30 3.24 6.46 7.09
CA LEU A 30 3.37 6.82 5.69
C LEU A 30 2.03 6.45 5.04
N SER A 31 1.21 7.47 4.80
CA SER A 31 -0.22 7.25 4.77
C SER A 31 -0.55 6.58 3.45
N ASP A 32 -0.92 5.30 3.52
CA ASP A 32 -1.51 4.63 2.38
C ASP A 32 -2.66 5.48 1.85
N VAL A 33 -2.57 5.89 0.59
CA VAL A 33 -3.58 6.73 -0.04
C VAL A 33 -4.73 5.83 -0.44
N LYS A 34 -5.94 6.17 0.01
CA LYS A 34 -7.17 5.51 -0.43
C LYS A 34 -7.57 6.03 -1.80
N GLN A 35 -7.77 5.14 -2.76
CA GLN A 35 -8.24 5.47 -4.10
C GLN A 35 -9.52 4.69 -4.42
N ARG A 36 -10.48 5.37 -5.05
CA ARG A 36 -11.66 4.74 -5.65
C ARG A 36 -11.39 4.50 -7.12
N ILE A 37 -11.66 3.27 -7.58
CA ILE A 37 -11.42 2.85 -8.96
C ILE A 37 -12.69 2.17 -9.46
N GLU A 38 -13.19 2.58 -10.61
CA GLU A 38 -14.35 1.96 -11.26
C GLU A 38 -13.88 1.24 -12.52
N ILE A 39 -14.15 -0.07 -12.59
CA ILE A 39 -13.72 -0.93 -13.69
C ILE A 39 -14.97 -1.47 -14.38
N MET A 40 -15.15 -1.14 -15.65
CA MET A 40 -16.15 -1.79 -16.49
C MET A 40 -15.56 -3.09 -17.04
N LYS A 41 -16.21 -4.22 -16.79
CA LYS A 41 -15.74 -5.52 -17.26
C LYS A 41 -15.78 -5.56 -18.79
N LEU A 42 -14.77 -6.19 -19.38
CA LEU A 42 -14.71 -6.44 -20.80
C LEU A 42 -15.30 -7.81 -21.10
N ARG A 43 -16.16 -7.89 -22.12
CA ARG A 43 -16.65 -9.16 -22.65
C ARG A 43 -15.54 -9.86 -23.42
N HIS A 44 -15.25 -11.10 -23.04
CA HIS A 44 -14.28 -11.97 -23.68
C HIS A 44 -14.90 -13.36 -23.84
N GLY A 45 -15.47 -13.62 -25.02
CA GLY A 45 -16.36 -14.76 -25.25
C GLY A 45 -17.58 -14.69 -24.34
N ASP A 46 -17.89 -15.80 -23.66
CA ASP A 46 -19.01 -15.90 -22.71
C ASP A 46 -18.69 -15.30 -21.32
N ASN A 47 -17.46 -14.82 -21.11
CA ASN A 47 -16.99 -14.33 -19.83
C ASN A 47 -16.87 -12.79 -19.79
N LEU A 48 -16.95 -12.26 -18.58
CA LEU A 48 -16.62 -10.87 -18.28
C LEU A 48 -15.32 -10.84 -17.49
N ILE A 49 -14.31 -10.11 -18.00
CA ILE A 49 -12.97 -10.04 -17.41
C ILE A 49 -12.66 -8.64 -16.90
N LEU A 50 -11.89 -8.57 -15.81
CA LEU A 50 -11.41 -7.32 -15.23
C LEU A 50 -9.98 -6.97 -15.66
N GLY A 51 -9.19 -7.95 -16.10
CA GLY A 51 -7.81 -7.72 -16.55
C GLY A 51 -6.79 -7.55 -15.41
N PHE A 52 -6.99 -8.21 -14.27
CA PHE A 52 -6.01 -8.28 -13.18
C PHE A 52 -6.08 -9.61 -12.42
N SER A 53 -5.08 -9.88 -11.59
CA SER A 53 -5.01 -11.05 -10.69
C SER A 53 -4.93 -10.60 -9.24
N ILE A 54 -5.49 -11.42 -8.33
CA ILE A 54 -5.41 -11.19 -6.88
C ILE A 54 -4.57 -12.25 -6.19
N GLY A 55 -4.04 -11.89 -5.02
CA GLY A 55 -3.39 -12.79 -4.06
C GLY A 55 -3.81 -12.44 -2.64
N GLY A 56 -3.48 -13.33 -1.69
CA GLY A 56 -3.85 -13.17 -0.27
C GLY A 56 -5.25 -13.70 0.05
N GLY A 57 -5.75 -13.31 1.22
CA GLY A 57 -6.93 -13.89 1.86
C GLY A 57 -6.57 -14.53 3.21
N ILE A 58 -7.53 -14.57 4.14
CA ILE A 58 -7.31 -15.04 5.51
C ILE A 58 -6.89 -16.51 5.62
N ASP A 59 -7.25 -17.28 4.60
CA ASP A 59 -6.98 -18.69 4.37
C ASP A 59 -5.67 -18.97 3.63
N GLN A 60 -4.91 -17.92 3.25
CA GLN A 60 -3.62 -18.05 2.57
C GLN A 60 -2.46 -17.73 3.53
N ASP A 61 -1.24 -18.17 3.16
CA ASP A 61 -0.01 -17.82 3.86
C ASP A 61 0.39 -16.37 3.53
N PRO A 62 0.30 -15.42 4.50
CA PRO A 62 0.65 -14.03 4.27
C PRO A 62 2.17 -13.83 4.07
N GLY A 63 3.01 -14.77 4.52
CA GLY A 63 4.46 -14.70 4.36
C GLY A 63 4.92 -14.70 2.91
N GLN A 64 4.12 -15.30 2.01
CA GLN A 64 4.40 -15.36 0.57
C GLN A 64 4.01 -14.09 -0.19
N ASN A 65 3.32 -13.14 0.44
CA ASN A 65 2.87 -11.92 -0.24
C ASN A 65 4.04 -10.91 -0.37
N PRO A 66 4.54 -10.60 -1.58
CA PRO A 66 5.65 -9.65 -1.74
C PRO A 66 5.21 -8.20 -1.61
N PHE A 67 3.91 -7.90 -1.67
CA PHE A 67 3.38 -6.53 -1.70
C PHE A 67 3.12 -5.94 -0.31
N SER A 68 2.95 -6.80 0.71
CA SER A 68 2.82 -6.35 2.09
C SER A 68 4.18 -6.22 2.79
N GLU A 69 4.36 -5.13 3.54
CA GLU A 69 5.48 -4.96 4.49
C GLU A 69 5.24 -5.78 5.75
N ASP A 70 4.00 -5.81 6.22
CA ASP A 70 3.57 -6.66 7.31
C ASP A 70 3.31 -8.07 6.77
N LYS A 71 4.22 -9.01 7.06
CA LYS A 71 4.10 -10.42 6.65
C LYS A 71 3.03 -11.21 7.40
N THR A 72 2.27 -10.56 8.28
CA THR A 72 1.07 -11.11 8.89
C THR A 72 -0.21 -10.61 8.21
N ASP A 73 -0.11 -9.64 7.29
CA ASP A 73 -1.25 -9.06 6.59
C ASP A 73 -1.89 -10.05 5.60
N LYS A 74 -3.14 -10.41 5.90
CA LYS A 74 -3.96 -11.36 5.16
C LYS A 74 -4.92 -10.73 4.15
N GLY A 75 -4.75 -9.44 3.85
CA GLY A 75 -5.60 -8.72 2.90
C GLY A 75 -5.52 -9.24 1.47
N ILE A 76 -6.39 -8.69 0.62
CA ILE A 76 -6.43 -9.00 -0.82
C ILE A 76 -5.57 -7.98 -1.58
N TYR A 77 -4.62 -8.45 -2.38
CA TYR A 77 -3.69 -7.61 -3.13
C TYR A 77 -3.77 -7.88 -4.62
N VAL A 78 -3.56 -6.85 -5.42
CA VAL A 78 -3.38 -6.97 -6.87
C VAL A 78 -1.97 -7.48 -7.15
N THR A 79 -1.87 -8.68 -7.74
CA THR A 79 -0.59 -9.35 -8.03
C THR A 79 -0.13 -9.18 -9.47
N ARG A 80 -1.07 -8.91 -10.39
CA ARG A 80 -0.79 -8.68 -11.80
C ARG A 80 -1.85 -7.78 -12.42
N ILE A 81 -1.44 -6.93 -13.36
CA ILE A 81 -2.33 -6.15 -14.24
C ILE A 81 -2.07 -6.58 -15.69
N THR A 82 -3.12 -6.80 -16.48
CA THR A 82 -3.01 -7.01 -17.93
C THR A 82 -2.86 -5.66 -18.62
N PRO A 83 -1.75 -5.39 -19.33
CA PRO A 83 -1.56 -4.13 -20.06
C PRO A 83 -2.67 -3.90 -21.09
N GLY A 84 -3.22 -2.68 -21.13
CA GLY A 84 -4.35 -2.31 -21.99
C GLY A 84 -5.68 -3.02 -21.67
N GLY A 85 -5.75 -3.71 -20.52
CA GLY A 85 -6.99 -4.30 -20.03
C GLY A 85 -7.83 -3.32 -19.19
N PRO A 86 -9.07 -3.68 -18.83
CA PRO A 86 -9.97 -2.75 -18.14
C PRO A 86 -9.43 -2.19 -16.82
N ALA A 87 -8.78 -3.04 -16.00
CA ALA A 87 -8.17 -2.59 -14.76
C ALA A 87 -6.97 -1.66 -14.97
N HIS A 88 -6.19 -1.89 -16.02
CA HIS A 88 -5.06 -1.02 -16.38
C HIS A 88 -5.56 0.38 -16.74
N ASP A 89 -6.56 0.44 -17.61
CA ASP A 89 -7.11 1.71 -18.11
C ASP A 89 -7.88 2.47 -17.01
N ALA A 90 -8.47 1.75 -16.05
CA ALA A 90 -9.06 2.32 -14.84
C ALA A 90 -8.03 2.83 -13.80
N GLY A 91 -6.73 2.57 -14.01
CA GLY A 91 -5.66 3.04 -13.14
C GLY A 91 -5.40 2.17 -11.90
N LEU A 92 -5.85 0.91 -11.90
CA LEU A 92 -5.44 -0.08 -10.90
C LEU A 92 -3.98 -0.46 -11.11
N ARG A 93 -3.23 -0.63 -10.02
CA ARG A 93 -1.79 -0.94 -10.08
C ARG A 93 -1.47 -2.21 -9.30
N MET A 94 -0.39 -2.88 -9.70
CA MET A 94 0.17 -3.97 -8.91
C MET A 94 0.57 -3.46 -7.53
N GLY A 95 0.32 -4.27 -6.50
CA GLY A 95 0.56 -3.91 -5.10
C GLY A 95 -0.57 -3.13 -4.43
N ASP A 96 -1.59 -2.69 -5.16
CA ASP A 96 -2.78 -2.11 -4.55
C ASP A 96 -3.45 -3.15 -3.63
N LYS A 97 -3.77 -2.74 -2.40
CA LYS A 97 -4.56 -3.55 -1.46
C LYS A 97 -6.03 -3.22 -1.63
N ILE A 98 -6.85 -4.22 -1.91
CA ILE A 98 -8.30 -4.07 -2.12
C ILE A 98 -8.99 -4.09 -0.75
N MET A 99 -9.61 -2.97 -0.40
CA MET A 99 -10.34 -2.79 0.85
C MET A 99 -11.84 -3.08 0.66
N GLN A 100 -12.41 -2.71 -0.49
CA GLN A 100 -13.82 -2.99 -0.80
C GLN A 100 -14.05 -3.33 -2.26
N VAL A 101 -15.09 -4.12 -2.53
CA VAL A 101 -15.61 -4.45 -3.87
C VAL A 101 -17.12 -4.20 -3.87
N ASN A 102 -17.61 -3.23 -4.63
CA ASN A 102 -19.04 -2.89 -4.70
C ASN A 102 -19.66 -2.69 -3.30
N GLY A 103 -18.93 -2.01 -2.41
CA GLY A 103 -19.33 -1.76 -1.02
C GLY A 103 -19.13 -2.92 -0.04
N TRP A 104 -18.76 -4.12 -0.52
CA TRP A 104 -18.44 -5.26 0.33
C TRP A 104 -17.02 -5.12 0.89
N ASP A 105 -16.88 -5.28 2.20
CA ASP A 105 -15.59 -5.30 2.86
C ASP A 105 -14.75 -6.51 2.45
N MET A 106 -13.48 -6.26 2.10
CA MET A 106 -12.49 -7.27 1.68
C MET A 106 -11.33 -7.43 2.67
N THR A 107 -11.40 -6.83 3.85
CA THR A 107 -10.27 -6.81 4.79
C THR A 107 -10.06 -8.17 5.47
N VAL A 108 -11.14 -8.91 5.72
CA VAL A 108 -11.13 -10.21 6.39
C VAL A 108 -11.97 -11.22 5.59
N VAL A 109 -11.49 -11.57 4.39
CA VAL A 109 -12.16 -12.53 3.51
C VAL A 109 -11.22 -13.63 3.06
N THR A 110 -11.78 -14.79 2.73
CA THR A 110 -11.00 -15.84 2.06
C THR A 110 -10.71 -15.45 0.61
N HIS A 111 -9.66 -16.04 0.05
CA HIS A 111 -9.29 -15.83 -1.34
C HIS A 111 -10.46 -16.10 -2.30
N ASP A 112 -11.13 -17.24 -2.12
CA ASP A 112 -12.27 -17.63 -2.96
C ASP A 112 -13.46 -16.69 -2.81
N LYS A 113 -13.70 -16.15 -1.61
CA LYS A 113 -14.77 -15.17 -1.39
C LYS A 113 -14.47 -13.86 -2.12
N ALA A 114 -13.21 -13.39 -2.10
CA ALA A 114 -12.79 -12.23 -2.88
C ALA A 114 -12.98 -12.46 -4.38
N ARG A 115 -12.52 -13.61 -4.89
CA ARG A 115 -12.69 -14.03 -6.30
C ARG A 115 -14.17 -14.00 -6.70
N LYS A 116 -15.05 -14.65 -5.94
CA LYS A 116 -16.49 -14.70 -6.19
C LYS A 116 -17.12 -13.32 -6.27
N ARG A 117 -16.69 -12.37 -5.42
CA ARG A 117 -17.19 -10.99 -5.44
C ARG A 117 -16.75 -10.23 -6.69
N LEU A 118 -15.53 -10.44 -7.16
CA LEU A 118 -15.02 -9.81 -8.36
C LEU A 118 -15.64 -10.38 -9.65
N THR A 119 -15.97 -11.67 -9.68
CA THR A 119 -16.40 -12.39 -10.89
C THR A 119 -17.91 -12.62 -11.00
N LYS A 120 -18.74 -11.88 -10.26
CA LYS A 120 -20.19 -11.92 -10.44
C LYS A 120 -20.58 -11.60 -11.89
N LYS A 121 -21.48 -12.40 -12.47
CA LYS A 121 -21.86 -12.30 -13.90
C LYS A 121 -22.92 -11.22 -14.16
N ASP A 122 -23.68 -10.88 -13.13
CA ASP A 122 -24.76 -9.88 -13.12
C ASP A 122 -24.27 -8.45 -12.80
N GLU A 123 -22.96 -8.28 -12.58
CA GLU A 123 -22.34 -6.99 -12.25
C GLU A 123 -21.31 -6.62 -13.32
N ASP A 124 -21.70 -5.85 -14.33
CA ASP A 124 -20.79 -5.39 -15.40
C ASP A 124 -19.75 -4.39 -14.91
N VAL A 125 -20.04 -3.67 -13.82
CA VAL A 125 -19.16 -2.65 -13.23
C VAL A 125 -18.73 -3.07 -11.84
N VAL A 126 -17.43 -2.95 -11.57
CA VAL A 126 -16.82 -3.22 -10.26
C VAL A 126 -16.16 -1.95 -9.73
N ARG A 127 -16.65 -1.48 -8.57
CA ARG A 127 -16.12 -0.34 -7.84
C ARG A 127 -15.24 -0.82 -6.71
N LEU A 128 -13.96 -0.51 -6.81
CA LEU A 128 -12.95 -0.85 -5.83
C LEU A 128 -12.64 0.36 -4.94
N LEU A 129 -12.50 0.11 -3.64
CA LEU A 129 -11.74 0.97 -2.75
C LEU A 129 -10.40 0.29 -2.52
N VAL A 130 -9.30 0.94 -2.87
CA VAL A 130 -7.95 0.41 -2.68
C VAL A 130 -7.11 1.32 -1.81
N THR A 131 -6.10 0.77 -1.16
CA THR A 131 -5.00 1.51 -0.55
C THR A 131 -3.72 1.28 -1.33
N ARG A 132 -3.00 2.36 -1.60
CA ARG A 132 -1.73 2.36 -2.32
C ARG A 132 -0.68 3.09 -1.51
N LYS A 133 0.51 2.50 -1.42
CA LYS A 133 1.67 3.13 -0.78
C LYS A 133 1.97 4.47 -1.45
N SER A 134 2.25 5.49 -0.63
CA SER A 134 2.55 6.82 -1.14
C SER A 134 3.90 6.82 -1.89
N LEU A 135 4.11 7.80 -2.77
CA LEU A 135 5.40 7.96 -3.46
C LEU A 135 6.56 8.14 -2.47
N GLU A 136 6.30 8.73 -1.30
CA GLU A 136 7.31 8.93 -0.25
C GLU A 136 7.81 7.59 0.33
N GLN A 137 6.93 6.59 0.46
CA GLN A 137 7.31 5.21 0.82
C GLN A 137 8.20 4.58 -0.24
N ALA A 138 7.80 4.67 -1.51
CA ALA A 138 8.55 4.09 -2.61
C ALA A 138 9.95 4.71 -2.74
N VAL A 139 10.06 6.03 -2.55
CA VAL A 139 11.34 6.74 -2.58
C VAL A 139 12.24 6.30 -1.41
N LYS A 140 11.72 6.21 -0.17
CA LYS A 140 12.51 5.71 0.98
C LYS A 140 13.03 4.29 0.77
N GLN A 141 12.20 3.39 0.22
CA GLN A 141 12.61 2.02 -0.10
C GLN A 141 13.73 1.98 -1.14
N SER A 142 13.68 2.86 -2.15
CA SER A 142 14.76 2.96 -3.15
C SER A 142 16.05 3.55 -2.58
N MET A 143 15.96 4.50 -1.65
CA MET A 143 17.11 5.18 -1.03
C MET A 143 17.76 4.38 0.10
N GLY A 144 17.07 3.39 0.68
CA GLY A 144 17.59 2.49 1.71
C GLY A 144 18.38 1.28 1.17
N GLY A 145 18.48 1.13 -0.15
CA GLY A 145 19.03 -0.05 -0.83
C GLY A 145 20.45 0.09 -1.39
N CYS A 146 21.26 1.06 -0.96
CA CYS A 146 22.66 1.18 -1.38
C CYS A 146 23.62 0.88 -0.22
N PRO A 147 24.16 -0.35 -0.10
CA PRO A 147 25.40 -0.53 0.63
C PRO A 147 26.51 0.10 -0.23
N GLN A 148 26.94 1.30 0.15
CA GLN A 148 28.27 1.76 -0.22
C GLN A 148 29.27 0.94 0.59
N THR A 149 29.73 -0.20 0.04
CA THR A 149 31.00 -0.76 0.52
C THR A 149 32.10 -0.08 -0.29
N VAL A 150 32.60 1.01 0.31
CA VAL A 150 33.87 1.64 -0.03
C VAL A 150 34.98 0.80 0.61
N THR A 151 36.04 0.59 -0.17
CA THR A 151 37.36 0.00 0.13
C THR A 151 37.49 -1.51 0.00
#